data_AF-A0A7L0DFV8-F1
#
_entry.id   AF-A0A7L0DFV8-F1
#
_cell.length_a   1.000
_cell.length_b   1.000
_cell.length_c   1.000
_cell.angle_alpha   90.00
_cell.angle_beta   90.00
_cell.angle_gamma   90.00
#
_symmetry.space_group_name_H-M   'P 1'
#
loop_
_entity.id
_entity.type
_entity.pdbx_description
1 polymer ?
#
loop_
_entity_poly.entity_id
_entity_poly.type
_entity_poly.pdbx_seq_one_letter_code
_entity_poly.pdbx_strand_id
1 'polypeptide(L)'
;KYTKFLISYYWINQLGHKTSIHHRLENAVIPSGKENQTATISYDHTITSLQSISSTGTYYCDVKWDDIQITGKGVFVLARDTGYVEISYGWEVLIILTTLFAVLSITATALLLWKRK
;
A
#
# COMPACT_ATOMS: atom_id res chain seq x y z
N LYS A 1 -26.49 22.03 6.58
CA LYS A 1 -26.78 20.76 5.87
C LYS A 1 -25.60 19.80 5.99
N TYR A 2 -24.36 20.22 5.69
CA TYR A 2 -23.20 19.31 5.66
C TYR A 2 -22.40 19.17 6.96
N THR A 3 -22.93 19.63 8.10
CA THR A 3 -22.22 19.56 9.38
C THR A 3 -22.24 18.15 9.97
N LYS A 4 -23.30 17.37 9.74
CA LYS A 4 -23.43 15.99 10.21
C LYS A 4 -23.27 15.01 9.06
N PHE A 5 -22.43 14.01 9.23
CA PHE A 5 -22.20 12.99 8.21
C PHE A 5 -21.68 11.69 8.79
N LEU A 6 -21.90 10.60 8.06
CA LEU A 6 -21.40 9.28 8.39
C LEU A 6 -20.23 8.94 7.46
N ILE A 7 -19.07 8.67 8.06
CA ILE A 7 -17.94 8.07 7.36
C ILE A 7 -18.00 6.55 7.54
N SER A 8 -17.91 5.80 6.45
CA SER A 8 -17.89 4.35 6.44
C SER A 8 -16.63 3.85 5.74
N TYR A 9 -15.87 2.99 6.43
CA TYR A 9 -14.69 2.31 5.91
C TYR A 9 -15.03 0.85 5.64
N TYR A 10 -14.71 0.39 4.44
CA TYR A 10 -14.89 -1.00 4.04
C TYR A 10 -13.84 -1.40 3.01
N TRP A 11 -13.70 -2.68 2.75
CA TRP A 11 -12.89 -3.17 1.65
C TRP A 11 -13.65 -4.20 0.83
N ILE A 12 -13.24 -4.33 -0.43
CA ILE A 12 -13.80 -5.30 -1.37
C ILE A 12 -12.67 -6.24 -1.78
N ASN A 13 -12.89 -7.55 -1.61
CA ASN A 13 -11.92 -8.57 -1.98
C ASN A 13 -11.95 -8.85 -3.50
N GLN A 14 -11.03 -9.69 -3.98
CA GLN A 14 -10.97 -10.08 -5.40
C GLN A 14 -12.23 -10.81 -5.90
N LEU A 15 -13.01 -11.41 -5.01
CA LEU A 15 -14.29 -12.06 -5.29
C LEU A 15 -15.47 -11.07 -5.29
N GLY A 16 -15.22 -9.78 -5.04
CA GLY A 16 -16.27 -8.76 -4.94
C GLY A 16 -16.99 -8.71 -3.59
N HIS A 17 -16.57 -9.50 -2.59
CA HIS A 17 -17.17 -9.47 -1.26
C HIS A 17 -16.78 -8.20 -0.52
N LYS A 18 -17.80 -7.45 -0.08
CA LYS A 18 -17.66 -6.23 0.71
C LYS A 18 -17.65 -6.56 2.21
N THR A 19 -16.61 -6.12 2.91
CA THR A 19 -16.46 -6.28 4.35
C THR A 19 -16.38 -4.92 5.03
N SER A 20 -17.28 -4.68 5.99
CA SER A 20 -17.27 -3.45 6.80
C SER A 20 -16.09 -3.46 7.78
N ILE A 21 -15.42 -2.31 7.92
CA ILE A 21 -14.30 -2.13 8.87
C ILE A 21 -14.76 -1.28 10.04
N HIS A 22 -15.22 -0.07 9.76
CA HIS A 22 -15.57 0.91 10.78
C HIS A 22 -16.58 1.92 10.24
N HIS A 23 -17.41 2.45 11.11
CA HIS A 23 -18.33 3.54 10.81
C HIS A 23 -18.21 4.60 11.90
N ARG A 24 -18.21 5.87 11.48
CA ARG A 24 -18.08 7.00 12.39
C ARG A 24 -19.03 8.11 12.01
N LEU A 25 -19.87 8.52 12.95
CA LEU A 25 -20.68 9.71 12.81
C LEU A 25 -19.88 10.93 13.24
N GLU A 26 -19.81 11.94 12.39
CA GLU A 26 -19.09 13.18 12.63
C GLU A 26 -20.08 14.35 12.67
N ASN A 27 -19.76 15.35 13.50
CA ASN A 27 -20.47 16.62 13.57
C ASN A 27 -19.46 17.76 13.55
N ALA A 28 -19.21 18.31 12.36
CA ALA A 28 -18.23 19.34 12.12
C ALA A 28 -18.80 20.75 12.31
N VAL A 29 -18.01 21.63 12.92
CA VAL A 29 -18.28 23.07 12.91
C VAL A 29 -17.73 23.63 11.60
N ILE A 30 -18.60 24.18 10.76
CA ILE A 30 -18.18 24.85 9.52
C ILE A 30 -17.71 26.27 9.90
N PRO A 31 -16.42 26.60 9.73
CA PRO A 31 -15.93 27.94 10.04
C PRO A 31 -16.59 28.96 9.10
N SER A 32 -16.68 30.22 9.54
CA SER A 32 -17.19 31.30 8.70
C SER A 32 -16.31 31.41 7.45
N GLY A 33 -16.89 31.14 6.29
CA GLY A 33 -16.17 31.13 5.03
C GLY A 33 -15.79 32.54 4.58
N LYS A 34 -14.68 32.64 3.85
CA LYS A 34 -14.35 33.84 3.06
C LYS A 34 -14.70 33.58 1.60
N GLU A 35 -15.23 34.58 0.91
CA GLU A 35 -15.57 34.46 -0.51
C GLU A 35 -14.34 34.00 -1.31
N ASN A 36 -14.55 33.07 -2.24
CA ASN A 36 -13.51 32.42 -3.06
C ASN A 36 -12.48 31.56 -2.31
N GLN A 37 -12.77 31.15 -1.08
CA GLN A 37 -11.93 30.20 -0.34
C GLN A 37 -12.72 28.94 0.04
N THR A 38 -12.07 27.79 -0.08
CA THR A 38 -12.61 26.50 0.36
C THR A 38 -11.90 26.07 1.63
N ALA A 39 -12.68 25.68 2.66
CA ALA A 39 -12.14 25.04 3.85
C ALA A 39 -12.06 23.53 3.63
N THR A 40 -10.92 22.93 3.99
CA THR A 40 -10.72 21.48 3.95
C THR A 40 -10.41 21.00 5.36
N ILE A 41 -11.12 19.96 5.81
CA ILE A 41 -10.90 19.30 7.10
C ILE A 41 -10.56 17.84 6.82
N SER A 42 -9.46 17.36 7.38
CA SER A 42 -9.01 15.98 7.22
C SER A 42 -9.57 15.09 8.32
N TYR A 43 -9.99 13.88 7.93
CA TYR A 43 -10.50 12.85 8.84
C TYR A 43 -9.69 11.57 8.63
N ASP A 44 -8.68 11.38 9.47
CA ASP A 44 -7.80 10.23 9.37
C ASP A 44 -8.36 9.03 10.15
N HIS A 45 -8.17 7.83 9.59
CA HIS A 45 -8.52 6.58 10.23
C HIS A 45 -7.40 5.56 10.07
N THR A 46 -6.92 5.05 11.20
CA THR A 46 -5.93 3.96 11.23
C THR A 46 -6.64 2.64 11.39
N ILE A 47 -6.42 1.73 10.45
CA ILE A 47 -6.91 0.36 10.51
C ILE A 47 -5.90 -0.46 11.33
N THR A 48 -6.25 -0.80 12.57
CA THR A 48 -5.32 -1.44 13.51
C THR A 48 -5.31 -2.97 13.46
N SER A 49 -6.35 -3.60 12.88
CA SER A 49 -6.46 -5.05 12.80
C SER A 49 -6.93 -5.46 11.41
N LEU A 50 -6.00 -5.96 10.59
CA LEU A 50 -6.33 -6.71 9.39
C LEU A 50 -6.26 -8.19 9.76
N GLN A 51 -7.42 -8.84 9.81
CA GLN A 51 -7.56 -10.11 10.51
C GLN A 51 -6.87 -11.32 9.86
N SER A 52 -6.30 -11.22 8.65
CA SER A 52 -5.36 -12.18 8.03
C SER A 52 -5.02 -11.75 6.58
N ILE A 53 -4.33 -12.62 5.81
CA ILE A 53 -4.24 -12.60 4.33
C ILE A 53 -5.59 -12.30 3.65
N SER A 54 -6.71 -12.71 4.25
CA SER A 54 -8.06 -12.47 3.72
C SER A 54 -8.35 -11.01 3.44
N SER A 55 -7.69 -10.10 4.16
CA SER A 55 -7.86 -8.65 4.08
C SER A 55 -7.24 -8.01 2.82
N THR A 56 -6.76 -8.82 1.86
CA THR A 56 -6.28 -8.32 0.57
C THR A 56 -7.44 -7.85 -0.29
N GLY A 57 -7.39 -6.59 -0.73
CA GLY A 57 -8.43 -6.01 -1.58
C GLY A 57 -8.31 -4.50 -1.70
N THR A 58 -9.35 -3.87 -2.24
CA THR A 58 -9.42 -2.41 -2.36
C THR A 58 -10.22 -1.83 -1.22
N TYR A 59 -9.60 -0.92 -0.47
CA TYR A 59 -10.15 -0.25 0.68
C TYR A 59 -10.77 1.06 0.25
N TYR A 60 -11.99 1.32 0.71
CA TYR A 60 -12.77 2.50 0.37
C TYR A 60 -13.14 3.27 1.63
N CYS A 61 -13.21 4.58 1.46
CA CYS A 61 -13.87 5.50 2.38
C CYS A 61 -15.12 6.03 1.66
N ASP A 62 -16.25 5.92 2.31
CA ASP A 62 -17.53 6.43 1.84
C ASP A 62 -18.08 7.43 2.85
N VAL A 63 -18.51 8.58 2.36
CA VAL A 63 -19.08 9.63 3.20
C VAL A 63 -20.51 9.91 2.76
N LYS A 64 -21.43 9.83 3.73
CA LYS A 64 -22.85 10.08 3.53
C LYS A 64 -23.29 11.29 4.36
N TRP A 65 -23.76 12.32 3.66
CA TRP A 65 -24.59 13.39 4.20
C TRP A 65 -26.03 13.10 3.78
N ASP A 66 -27.03 13.48 4.56
CA ASP A 66 -28.47 13.41 4.24
C ASP A 66 -28.83 12.64 2.94
N ASP A 67 -28.81 13.33 1.80
CA ASP A 67 -29.13 12.87 0.44
C ASP A 67 -27.92 12.66 -0.49
N ILE A 68 -26.69 12.96 -0.03
CA ILE A 68 -25.46 12.91 -0.84
C ILE A 68 -24.54 11.83 -0.29
N GLN A 69 -24.12 10.92 -1.17
CA GLN A 69 -23.12 9.91 -0.86
C GLN A 69 -21.95 10.00 -1.85
N ILE A 70 -20.74 10.07 -1.31
CA ILE A 70 -19.51 10.15 -2.11
C ILE A 70 -18.57 9.06 -1.63
N THR A 71 -18.12 8.22 -2.58
CA THR A 71 -17.12 7.19 -2.33
C THR A 71 -15.76 7.65 -2.88
N GLY A 72 -14.71 7.50 -2.08
CA GLY A 72 -13.34 7.73 -2.51
C GLY A 72 -12.89 6.74 -3.59
N LYS A 73 -11.81 7.06 -4.31
CA LYS A 73 -11.27 6.21 -5.39
C LYS A 73 -10.81 4.82 -4.91
N GLY A 74 -10.52 4.72 -3.61
CA GLY A 74 -10.03 3.53 -2.96
C GLY A 74 -8.52 3.34 -3.09
N VAL A 75 -7.98 2.44 -2.27
CA VAL A 75 -6.56 2.09 -2.23
C VAL A 75 -6.45 0.57 -2.18
N PHE A 76 -5.67 -0.02 -3.09
CA PHE A 76 -5.38 -1.44 -3.05
C PHE A 76 -4.39 -1.75 -1.93
N VAL A 77 -4.73 -2.70 -1.06
CA VAL A 77 -3.88 -3.17 0.03
C VAL A 77 -3.65 -4.66 -0.17
N LEU A 78 -2.37 -5.03 -0.21
CA LEU A 78 -1.93 -6.41 -0.25
C LEU A 78 -1.57 -6.87 1.17
N ALA A 79 -2.44 -7.67 1.79
CA ALA A 79 -2.19 -8.23 3.11
C ALA A 79 -1.35 -9.51 2.97
N ARG A 80 -0.21 -9.55 3.68
CA ARG A 80 0.70 -10.71 3.73
C ARG A 80 1.01 -11.00 5.19
N ASP A 81 0.98 -12.28 5.57
CA ASP A 81 1.30 -12.69 6.95
C ASP A 81 2.73 -12.33 7.36
N THR A 82 3.67 -12.31 6.40
CA THR A 82 5.09 -12.03 6.64
C THR A 82 5.49 -10.56 6.41
N GLY A 83 4.53 -9.66 6.17
CA GLY A 83 4.80 -8.27 5.82
C GLY A 83 5.38 -8.07 4.40
N TYR A 84 5.76 -6.83 4.07
CA TYR A 84 6.44 -6.51 2.81
C TYR A 84 7.94 -6.76 2.94
N VAL A 85 8.44 -7.78 2.23
CA VAL A 85 9.88 -7.97 1.99
C VAL A 85 10.17 -7.39 0.63
N GLU A 86 11.02 -6.35 0.59
CA GLU A 86 11.56 -5.87 -0.68
C GLU A 86 12.51 -6.92 -1.24
N ILE A 87 12.09 -7.56 -2.33
CA ILE A 87 12.82 -8.67 -2.95
C ILE A 87 13.94 -8.05 -3.82
N SER A 88 15.04 -7.59 -3.21
CA SER A 88 16.23 -7.06 -3.89
C SER A 88 17.19 -8.15 -4.38
N TYR A 89 16.67 -9.31 -4.80
CA TYR A 89 17.50 -10.46 -5.17
C TYR A 89 18.29 -10.23 -6.47
N GLY A 90 17.83 -9.32 -7.34
CA GLY A 90 18.47 -9.09 -8.63
C GLY A 90 19.92 -8.64 -8.52
N TRP A 91 20.18 -7.61 -7.70
CA TRP A 91 21.53 -7.06 -7.53
C TRP A 91 22.49 -8.02 -6.82
N GLU A 92 22.01 -8.69 -5.76
CA GLU A 92 22.83 -9.65 -5.01
C GLU A 92 23.24 -10.85 -5.88
N VAL A 93 22.31 -11.40 -6.66
CA VAL A 93 22.60 -12.53 -7.58
C VAL A 93 23.59 -12.10 -8.66
N LEU A 94 23.44 -10.90 -9.23
CA LEU A 94 24.37 -10.34 -10.21
C LEU A 94 25.80 -10.20 -9.64
N ILE A 95 25.95 -9.73 -8.40
CA ILE A 95 27.26 -9.60 -7.74
C ILE A 95 27.90 -10.97 -7.52
N ILE A 96 27.15 -11.94 -6.99
CA ILE A 96 27.66 -13.30 -6.74
C ILE A 96 28.10 -13.96 -8.05
N LEU A 97 27.28 -13.85 -9.09
CA LEU A 97 27.58 -14.45 -10.38
C LEU A 97 28.83 -13.81 -11.02
N THR A 98 28.94 -12.48 -10.98
CA THR A 98 30.08 -11.75 -11.56
C THR A 98 31.38 -12.05 -10.82
N THR A 99 31.35 -12.11 -9.49
CA THR A 99 32.52 -12.46 -8.67
C THR A 99 32.97 -13.89 -8.93
N LEU A 100 32.04 -14.84 -9.05
CA LEU A 100 32.35 -16.23 -9.41
C LEU A 100 33.02 -16.33 -10.79
N PHE A 101 32.46 -15.66 -11.80
CA PHE A 101 33.04 -15.64 -13.14
C PHE A 101 34.43 -14.99 -13.18
N ALA A 102 34.63 -13.91 -12.43
CA ALA A 102 35.93 -13.25 -12.35
C ALA A 102 37.01 -14.20 -11.77
N VAL A 103 36.68 -14.90 -10.68
CA VAL A 103 37.59 -15.88 -10.05
C VAL A 103 37.91 -17.03 -11.02
N LEU A 104 36.90 -17.57 -11.71
CA LEU A 104 37.08 -18.64 -12.70
C LEU A 104 37.95 -18.19 -13.89
N SER A 105 37.77 -16.95 -14.36
CA SER A 105 38.56 -16.39 -15.46
C SER A 105 40.04 -16.24 -15.08
N ILE A 106 40.32 -15.69 -13.89
CA ILE A 106 41.69 -15.50 -13.38
C ILE A 106 42.37 -16.86 -13.18
N THR A 107 41.70 -17.80 -12.53
CA THR A 107 42.24 -19.14 -12.26
C THR A 107 42.50 -19.93 -13.54
N ALA A 108 41.59 -19.91 -14.51
CA ALA A 108 41.80 -20.54 -15.81
C ALA A 108 43.00 -19.93 -16.55
N THR A 109 43.12 -18.60 -16.54
CA THR A 109 44.24 -17.89 -17.19
C THR A 109 45.57 -18.24 -16.52
N ALA A 110 45.63 -18.27 -15.20
CA ALA A 110 46.84 -18.65 -14.45
C ALA A 110 47.26 -20.10 -14.72
N LEU A 111 46.32 -21.04 -14.75
CA LEU A 111 46.56 -22.45 -15.08
C LEU A 111 47.10 -22.63 -16.51
N LEU A 112 46.53 -21.92 -17.48
CA LEU A 112 46.99 -21.95 -18.87
C LEU A 112 48.43 -21.43 -19.01
N LEU A 113 48.77 -20.33 -18.32
CA LEU A 113 50.12 -19.77 -18.32
C LEU A 113 51.13 -20.69 -17.63
N TRP A 114 50.74 -21.31 -16.51
CA TRP A 114 51.60 -22.28 -15.83
C TRP A 114 51.89 -23.49 -16.73
N LYS A 115 50.87 -24.09 -17.34
CA LYS A 115 51.05 -25.24 -18.24
C LYS A 115 51.95 -24.94 -19.45
N ARG A 116 52.04 -23.68 -19.86
CA ARG A 116 52.84 -23.23 -21.02
C ARG A 116 54.31 -22.97 -20.67
N LYS A 117 54.66 -22.96 -19.38
CA LYS A 117 56.02 -22.85 -18.86
C LYS A 117 56.61 -24.24 -18.63
#